data_AF-C0NN39-F1
#
_entry.id   AF-C0NN39-F1
#
_cell.length_a   1.000
_cell.length_b   1.000
_cell.length_c   1.000
_cell.angle_alpha   90.00
_cell.angle_beta   90.00
_cell.angle_gamma   90.00
#
_symmetry.space_group_name_H-M   'P 1'
#
loop_
_entity.id
_entity.type
_entity.pdbx_description
1 polymer ?
#
loop_
_entity_poly.entity_id
_entity_poly.type
_entity_poly.pdbx_seq_one_letter_code
_entity_poly.pdbx_strand_id
1 'polypeptide(L)'
;MAISPAPIPVMLRFFHLSTPILIDPCITHDALLRLIQNEIQSRSPHLTEGFTFGGLEILWDQTTGPGNTFPRSSPLDQYNLQATLSLLRVRQGRDAVCLKIAHVKGAVMRLV
;
A
#
# COMPACT_ATOMS: atom_id res chain seq x y z
N MET A 1 14.10 19.00 16.33
CA MET A 1 12.93 18.27 16.84
C MET A 1 12.96 16.88 16.22
N ALA A 2 13.11 15.82 17.01
CA ALA A 2 12.93 14.46 16.51
C ALA A 2 11.45 14.30 16.20
N ILE A 3 11.09 14.18 14.93
CA ILE A 3 9.73 13.78 14.56
C ILE A 3 9.59 12.36 15.11
N SER A 4 8.86 12.20 16.21
CA SER A 4 8.50 10.88 16.73
C SER A 4 8.07 10.00 15.55
N PRO A 5 8.51 8.73 15.43
CA PRO A 5 8.09 7.86 14.35
C PRO A 5 6.62 7.49 14.55
N ALA A 6 5.73 8.47 14.35
CA ALA A 6 4.31 8.25 14.32
C ALA A 6 4.02 7.33 13.13
N PRO A 7 3.18 6.30 13.32
CA PRO A 7 2.72 5.48 12.21
C PRO A 7 2.09 6.34 11.11
N ILE A 8 2.32 5.95 9.86
CA ILE A 8 1.82 6.63 8.68
C ILE A 8 0.40 6.10 8.41
N PRO A 9 -0.65 6.92 8.56
CA PRO A 9 -1.98 6.51 8.19
C PRO A 9 -2.11 6.49 6.67
N VAL A 10 -2.43 5.34 6.09
CA VAL A 10 -2.70 5.21 4.65
C VAL A 10 -3.93 4.34 4.41
N MET A 11 -4.57 4.53 3.27
CA MET A 11 -5.63 3.61 2.83
C MET A 11 -5.00 2.43 2.09
N LEU A 12 -5.23 1.21 2.58
CA LEU A 12 -5.00 0.00 1.80
C LEU A 12 -6.17 -0.19 0.84
N ARG A 13 -5.87 -0.37 -0.44
CA ARG A 13 -6.84 -0.65 -1.49
C ARG A 13 -6.56 -2.01 -2.12
N PHE A 14 -7.58 -2.84 -2.14
CA PHE A 14 -7.59 -4.10 -2.85
C PHE A 14 -8.95 -4.23 -3.51
N PHE A 15 -9.01 -4.25 -4.85
CA PHE A 15 -10.29 -4.37 -5.56
C PHE A 15 -11.34 -3.33 -5.06
N HIS A 16 -12.47 -3.77 -4.51
CA HIS A 16 -13.48 -2.92 -3.89
C HIS A 16 -13.23 -2.62 -2.41
N LEU A 17 -12.29 -3.31 -1.75
CA LEU A 17 -11.91 -3.07 -0.37
C LEU A 17 -11.05 -1.82 -0.27
N SER A 18 -11.46 -0.91 0.62
CA SER A 18 -10.64 0.21 1.07
C SER A 18 -10.65 0.23 2.59
N THR A 19 -9.51 -0.06 3.20
CA THR A 19 -9.38 -0.13 4.66
C THR A 19 -8.23 0.76 5.14
N PRO A 20 -8.42 1.56 6.21
CA PRO A 20 -7.32 2.29 6.80
C PRO A 20 -6.34 1.31 7.46
N ILE A 21 -5.04 1.53 7.24
CA ILE A 21 -3.96 0.82 7.91
C ILE A 21 -2.95 1.84 8.45
N LEU A 22 -2.22 1.43 9.50
CA LEU A 22 -1.11 2.19 10.05
C LEU A 22 0.19 1.50 9.64
N ILE A 23 1.05 2.21 8.91
CA ILE A 23 2.35 1.70 8.48
C ILE A 23 3.44 2.27 9.37
N ASP A 24 4.26 1.39 9.96
CA ASP A 24 5.46 1.82 10.66
C ASP A 24 6.44 2.49 9.66
N PRO A 25 6.97 3.68 9.96
CA PRO A 25 7.86 4.38 9.03
C PRO A 25 9.18 3.64 8.74
N CYS A 26 9.57 2.71 9.59
CA CYS A 26 10.75 1.86 9.47
C CYS A 26 10.41 0.43 9.02
N ILE A 27 9.16 0.16 8.58
CA ILE A 27 8.75 -1.17 8.14
C ILE A 27 9.64 -1.67 7.00
N THR A 28 9.99 -2.96 7.02
CA THR A 28 10.63 -3.63 5.89
C THR A 28 9.58 -3.99 4.83
N HIS A 29 10.02 -4.19 3.58
CA HIS A 29 9.11 -4.60 2.51
C HIS A 29 8.37 -5.91 2.85
N ASP A 30 9.08 -6.92 3.38
CA ASP A 30 8.48 -8.18 3.79
C ASP A 30 7.49 -8.02 4.95
N ALA A 31 7.78 -7.14 5.91
CA ALA A 31 6.87 -6.85 7.01
C ALA A 31 5.61 -6.11 6.51
N LEU A 32 5.74 -5.23 5.52
CA LEU A 32 4.60 -4.59 4.86
C LEU A 32 3.72 -5.62 4.14
N LEU A 33 4.33 -6.54 3.39
CA LEU A 33 3.60 -7.62 2.72
C LEU A 33 2.87 -8.53 3.71
N ARG A 34 3.50 -8.88 4.85
CA ARG A 34 2.86 -9.62 5.94
C ARG A 34 1.67 -8.88 6.55
N LEU A 35 1.84 -7.59 6.82
CA LEU A 35 0.76 -6.74 7.34
C LEU A 35 -0.44 -6.75 6.38
N ILE A 36 -0.19 -6.56 5.09
CA ILE A 36 -1.23 -6.58 4.05
C ILE A 36 -1.88 -7.96 3.94
N GLN A 37 -1.09 -9.04 3.97
CA GLN A 37 -1.59 -10.41 3.94
C GLN A 37 -2.55 -10.69 5.10
N ASN A 38 -2.19 -10.26 6.32
CA ASN A 38 -3.01 -10.42 7.51
C ASN A 38 -4.31 -9.61 7.42
N GLU A 39 -4.25 -8.37 6.92
CA GLU A 39 -5.44 -7.54 6.69
C GLU A 39 -6.40 -8.19 5.68
N ILE A 40 -5.87 -8.74 4.58
CA ILE A 40 -6.68 -9.44 3.57
C ILE A 40 -7.30 -10.71 4.15
N GLN A 41 -6.53 -11.53 4.86
CA GLN A 41 -7.05 -12.76 5.48
C GLN A 41 -8.11 -12.47 6.55
N SER A 42 -7.93 -11.39 7.32
CA SER A 42 -8.86 -11.01 8.38
C SER A 42 -10.16 -10.44 7.83
N ARG A 43 -10.09 -9.54 6.84
CA ARG A 43 -11.26 -8.79 6.38
C ARG A 43 -11.96 -9.43 5.19
N SER A 44 -11.21 -10.09 4.32
CA SER A 44 -11.73 -10.58 3.04
C SER A 44 -10.94 -11.79 2.54
N PRO A 45 -10.98 -12.93 3.25
CA PRO A 45 -10.19 -14.11 2.91
C PRO A 45 -10.51 -14.66 1.51
N HIS A 46 -11.75 -14.48 1.04
CA HIS A 46 -12.19 -14.86 -0.32
C HIS A 46 -11.42 -14.12 -1.43
N LEU A 47 -10.80 -12.98 -1.14
CA LEU A 47 -9.99 -12.23 -2.10
C LEU A 47 -8.62 -12.86 -2.35
N THR A 48 -8.25 -13.89 -1.58
CA THR A 48 -7.06 -14.69 -1.86
C THR A 48 -7.30 -15.71 -2.97
N GLU A 49 -8.54 -16.07 -3.30
CA GLU A 49 -8.86 -17.05 -4.33
C GLU A 49 -9.08 -16.39 -5.69
N GLY A 50 -8.52 -16.98 -6.75
CA GLY A 50 -8.68 -16.51 -8.12
C GLY A 50 -7.75 -15.36 -8.53
N PHE A 51 -6.77 -15.01 -7.70
CA PHE A 51 -5.84 -13.90 -7.97
C PHE A 51 -4.37 -14.29 -7.78
N THR A 52 -3.49 -13.62 -8.51
CA THR A 52 -2.04 -13.64 -8.30
C THR A 52 -1.55 -12.25 -7.93
N PHE A 53 -0.55 -12.19 -7.05
CA PHE A 53 0.10 -10.95 -6.64
C PHE A 53 1.12 -10.51 -7.69
N GLY A 54 1.01 -9.26 -8.13
CA GLY A 54 1.89 -8.63 -9.13
C GLY A 54 2.75 -7.48 -8.60
N GLY A 55 2.65 -7.16 -7.30
CA GLY A 55 3.41 -6.10 -6.66
C GLY A 55 2.54 -5.09 -5.90
N LEU A 56 3.18 -4.12 -5.24
CA LEU A 56 2.50 -3.00 -4.61
C LEU A 56 2.65 -1.73 -5.46
N GLU A 57 1.72 -0.81 -5.30
CA GLU A 57 1.83 0.54 -5.83
C GLU A 57 1.24 1.56 -4.85
N ILE A 58 1.72 2.79 -4.92
CA ILE A 58 1.05 3.93 -4.31
C ILE A 58 0.16 4.58 -5.36
N LEU A 59 -1.12 4.74 -5.04
CA LEU A 59 -2.01 5.65 -5.74
C LEU A 59 -1.87 7.02 -5.10
N TRP A 60 -1.34 7.97 -5.86
CA TRP A 60 -1.11 9.32 -5.37
C TRP A 60 -2.39 10.14 -5.50
N ASP A 61 -2.72 10.88 -4.44
CA ASP A 61 -3.86 11.79 -4.43
C ASP A 61 -3.66 12.90 -5.46
N GLN A 62 -4.56 12.96 -6.44
CA GLN A 62 -4.52 13.93 -7.54
C GLN A 62 -5.25 15.23 -7.21
N THR A 63 -5.91 15.33 -6.04
CA THR A 63 -6.72 16.50 -5.66
C THR A 63 -5.92 17.62 -5.01
N THR A 64 -4.66 17.36 -4.64
CA THR A 64 -3.82 18.33 -3.95
C THR A 64 -3.33 19.43 -4.91
N GLY A 65 -3.28 20.68 -4.42
CA GLY A 65 -3.14 21.91 -5.21
C GLY A 65 -1.87 22.04 -6.08
N PRO A 66 -1.72 23.18 -6.78
CA PRO A 66 -0.65 23.38 -7.77
C PRO A 66 0.74 23.18 -7.14
N GLY A 67 1.55 22.31 -7.75
CA GLY A 67 2.89 21.94 -7.28
C GLY A 67 3.07 20.47 -6.89
N ASN A 68 1.98 19.71 -6.73
CA ASN A 68 1.99 18.28 -6.39
C ASN A 68 1.73 17.38 -7.61
N THR A 69 2.50 17.55 -8.70
CA THR A 69 2.35 16.73 -9.91
C THR A 69 2.97 15.35 -9.70
N PHE A 70 2.24 14.46 -9.04
CA PHE A 70 2.59 13.05 -8.95
C PHE A 70 1.95 12.28 -10.11
N PRO A 71 2.60 11.20 -10.61
CA PRO A 71 1.90 10.28 -11.50
C PRO A 71 0.68 9.71 -10.79
N ARG A 72 -0.29 9.18 -11.55
CA ARG A 72 -1.49 8.56 -10.97
C ARG A 72 -1.13 7.45 -9.97
N SER A 73 -0.12 6.66 -10.30
CA SER A 73 0.46 5.67 -9.39
C SER A 73 1.97 5.54 -9.57
N SER A 74 2.64 5.00 -8.56
CA SER A 74 4.04 4.59 -8.62
C SER A 74 4.19 3.20 -8.04
N PRO A 75 5.07 2.35 -8.61
CA PRO A 75 5.38 1.06 -7.99
C PRO A 75 5.89 1.29 -6.56
N LEU A 76 5.59 0.35 -5.67
CA LEU A 76 6.13 0.31 -4.32
C LEU A 76 6.86 -1.04 -4.17
N ASP A 77 8.17 -0.98 -3.97
CA ASP A 77 9.04 -2.13 -3.85
C ASP A 77 10.10 -1.90 -2.78
N GLN A 78 10.94 -2.91 -2.52
CA GLN A 78 11.99 -2.85 -1.50
C GLN A 78 13.00 -1.70 -1.68
N TYR A 79 13.20 -1.23 -2.91
CA TYR A 79 14.21 -0.20 -3.22
C TYR A 79 13.68 1.20 -3.02
N ASN A 80 12.38 1.43 -3.26
CA ASN A 80 11.77 2.74 -3.13
C ASN A 80 10.90 2.91 -1.87
N LEU A 81 10.67 1.84 -1.08
CA LEU A 81 9.83 1.85 0.10
C LEU A 81 10.18 2.98 1.06
N GLN A 82 11.44 3.09 1.48
CA GLN A 82 11.86 4.07 2.49
C GLN A 82 11.69 5.52 2.00
N ALA A 83 12.03 5.79 0.74
CA ALA A 83 11.81 7.10 0.12
C ALA A 83 10.31 7.42 0.03
N THR A 84 9.50 6.43 -0.32
CA THR A 84 8.05 6.56 -0.45
C THR A 84 7.37 6.80 0.89
N LEU A 85 7.73 6.06 1.94
CA LEU A 85 7.23 6.28 3.30
C LEU A 85 7.64 7.64 3.84
N SER A 86 8.89 8.06 3.60
CA SER A 86 9.37 9.39 3.99
C SER A 86 8.56 10.49 3.32
N LEU A 87 8.20 10.32 2.05
CA LEU A 87 7.33 11.25 1.33
C LEU A 87 5.90 11.25 1.87
N LEU A 88 5.31 10.08 2.12
CA LEU A 88 3.95 9.95 2.68
C LEU A 88 3.81 10.63 4.05
N ARG A 89 4.89 10.72 4.84
CA ARG A 89 4.88 11.44 6.12
C ARG A 89 4.69 12.94 6.01
N VAL A 90 5.21 13.55 4.94
CA VAL A 90 5.22 15.01 4.76
C VAL A 90 4.13 15.48 3.80
N ARG A 91 3.62 14.57 2.96
CA ARG A 91 2.61 14.87 1.95
C ARG A 91 1.23 15.04 2.59
N GLN A 92 0.56 16.14 2.25
CA GLN A 92 -0.82 16.39 2.61
C GLN A 92 -1.73 15.82 1.52
N GLY A 93 -1.90 14.50 1.46
CA GLY A 93 -2.72 13.83 0.44
C GLY A 93 -3.39 12.57 1.00
N ARG A 94 -4.51 12.17 0.38
CA ARG A 94 -5.17 10.89 0.64
C ARG A 94 -4.55 9.77 -0.19
N ASP A 95 -3.25 9.60 -0.08
CA ASP A 95 -2.52 8.57 -0.82
C ASP A 95 -2.91 7.18 -0.31
N ALA A 96 -2.88 6.20 -1.21
CA ALA A 96 -3.31 4.84 -0.91
C ALA A 96 -2.27 3.82 -1.36
N VAL A 97 -2.03 2.80 -0.54
CA VAL A 97 -1.27 1.61 -0.93
C VAL A 97 -2.23 0.66 -1.64
N CYS A 98 -1.90 0.21 -2.83
CA CYS A 98 -2.72 -0.68 -3.64
C CYS A 98 -1.95 -1.94 -4.02
N LEU A 99 -2.64 -3.09 -4.04
CA LEU A 99 -2.07 -4.31 -4.58
C LEU A 99 -2.34 -4.37 -6.09
N LYS A 100 -1.27 -4.56 -6.87
CA LYS A 100 -1.40 -5.05 -8.23
C LYS A 100 -1.69 -6.53 -8.18
N ILE A 101 -2.82 -6.92 -8.76
CA ILE A 101 -3.23 -8.32 -8.86
C ILE A 101 -3.64 -8.64 -10.30
N ALA A 102 -3.48 -9.90 -10.68
CA ALA A 102 -4.06 -10.43 -11.91
C ALA A 102 -5.09 -11.50 -11.57
N HIS A 103 -6.22 -11.49 -12.25
CA HIS A 103 -7.20 -12.57 -12.11
C HIS A 103 -6.69 -13.82 -12.83
N VAL A 104 -6.47 -14.89 -12.06
CA VAL A 104 -6.04 -16.19 -12.56
C VAL A 104 -6.92 -17.24 -11.91
N LYS A 105 -7.78 -17.88 -12.71
CA LYS A 105 -8.72 -18.89 -12.23
C LYS A 105 -7.98 -20.02 -11.51
N GLY A 106 -8.37 -20.30 -10.27
CA GLY A 106 -7.78 -21.35 -9.44
C GLY A 106 -6.46 -20.98 -8.76
N ALA A 107 -5.94 -19.76 -8.94
CA ALA A 107 -4.80 -19.29 -8.17
C ALA A 107 -5.17 -18.98 -6.72
N VAL A 108 -4.21 -19.12 -5.81
CA VAL A 108 -4.31 -18.62 -4.44
C VAL A 108 -3.24 -17.56 -4.25
N MET A 109 -3.65 -16.32 -4.03
CA MET A 109 -2.76 -15.20 -3.80
C MET A 109 -2.09 -15.32 -2.44
N ARG A 110 -0.76 -15.30 -2.44
CA ARG A 110 0.08 -15.12 -1.26
C ARG A 110 1.06 -13.99 -1.53
N LEU A 111 1.20 -13.07 -0.58
CA LEU A 111 2.17 -11.99 -0.65
C LEU A 111 3.54 -12.40 -0.09
N VAL A 112 3.57 -13.38 0.81
CA VAL A 112 4.75 -13.96 1.49
C VAL A 112 4.54 -15.43 1.82
#